data_AF-A0A951EZ02-F1
#
_entry.id   AF-A0A951EZ02-F1
#
_cell.length_a   1.000
_cell.length_b   1.000
_cell.length_c   1.000
_cell.angle_alpha   90.00
_cell.angle_beta   90.00
_cell.angle_gamma   90.00
#
_symmetry.space_group_name_H-M   'P 1'
#
loop_
_entity.id
_entity.type
_entity.pdbx_description
1 polymer ?
#
loop_
_entity_poly.entity_id
_entity_poly.type
_entity_poly.pdbx_seq_one_letter_code
_entity_poly.pdbx_strand_id
1 'polypeptide(L)'
;MFALYLLLVSSTIVFLAFVAAFLMRRSIGADWVSTPKPHILWANTIVLLASSWFVETARRQLKGRHRAAFNGWWTGATALGILFLLGQSLAWQQLRDRGLYIASSPSTSFFYMLTATHAAHVIGAVAALVYVDVQAIRFRLGPAKRTGIDVTAIFWHFLDVMWLGLMALLYLLG
;
A
#
# COMPACT_ATOMS: atom_id res chain seq x y z
N MET A 1 14.78 2.22 -14.44
CA MET A 1 13.46 2.77 -14.84
C MET A 1 12.60 1.77 -15.61
N PHE A 2 13.10 1.11 -16.67
CA PHE A 2 12.32 0.11 -17.41
C PHE A 2 11.68 -0.98 -16.53
N ALA A 3 12.46 -1.65 -15.68
CA ALA A 3 11.96 -2.69 -14.78
C ALA A 3 10.88 -2.19 -13.80
N LEU A 4 10.94 -0.92 -13.37
CA LEU A 4 9.90 -0.32 -12.54
C LEU A 4 8.58 -0.25 -13.31
N TYR A 5 8.58 0.30 -14.53
CA TYR A 5 7.36 0.40 -15.32
C TYR A 5 6.74 -0.96 -15.63
N LEU A 6 7.55 -1.98 -15.92
CA LEU A 6 7.06 -3.35 -16.07
C LEU A 6 6.39 -3.86 -14.79
N LEU A 7 6.97 -3.60 -13.62
CA LEU A 7 6.37 -3.95 -12.33
C LEU A 7 5.03 -3.22 -12.11
N LEU A 8 4.96 -1.93 -12.42
CA LEU A 8 3.73 -1.14 -12.26
C LEU A 8 2.61 -1.64 -13.18
N VAL A 9 2.92 -1.89 -14.45
CA VAL A 9 1.94 -2.36 -15.44
C VAL A 9 1.47 -3.76 -15.10
N SER A 10 2.39 -4.69 -14.80
CA SER A 10 2.03 -6.06 -14.41
C SER A 10 1.18 -6.09 -13.15
N SER A 11 1.54 -5.31 -12.12
CA SER A 11 0.73 -5.17 -10.89
C SER A 11 -0.67 -4.65 -11.22
N THR A 12 -0.76 -3.60 -12.04
CA THR A 12 -2.06 -3.04 -12.46
C THR A 12 -2.93 -4.08 -13.15
N ILE A 13 -2.38 -4.87 -14.07
CA ILE A 13 -3.12 -5.92 -14.78
C ILE A 13 -3.64 -6.99 -13.80
N VAL A 14 -2.82 -7.42 -12.83
CA VAL A 14 -3.25 -8.40 -11.81
C VAL A 14 -4.40 -7.84 -10.97
N PHE A 15 -4.30 -6.60 -10.50
CA PHE A 15 -5.37 -5.98 -9.73
C PHE A 15 -6.64 -5.81 -10.56
N LEU A 16 -6.55 -5.37 -11.81
CA LEU A 16 -7.71 -5.26 -12.70
C LEU A 16 -8.37 -6.63 -12.95
N ALA A 17 -7.59 -7.70 -13.09
CA ALA A 17 -8.13 -9.05 -13.22
C ALA A 17 -8.93 -9.46 -11.96
N PHE A 18 -8.41 -9.17 -10.76
CA PHE A 18 -9.14 -9.42 -9.51
C PHE A 18 -10.39 -8.55 -9.36
N VAL A 19 -10.34 -7.28 -9.77
CA VAL A 19 -11.51 -6.39 -9.80
C VAL A 19 -12.58 -6.93 -10.76
N ALA A 20 -12.19 -7.37 -11.95
CA ALA A 20 -13.11 -7.97 -12.91
C ALA A 20 -13.77 -9.24 -12.35
N ALA A 21 -12.98 -10.13 -11.72
CA ALA A 21 -13.49 -11.33 -11.07
C ALA A 21 -14.46 -10.99 -9.92
N PHE A 22 -14.16 -9.96 -9.12
CA PHE A 22 -15.04 -9.45 -8.07
C PHE A 22 -16.38 -8.97 -8.64
N LEU A 23 -16.34 -8.12 -9.68
CA LEU A 23 -17.55 -7.56 -10.30
C LEU A 23 -18.42 -8.66 -10.91
N MET A 24 -17.81 -9.63 -11.59
CA MET A 24 -18.52 -10.77 -12.19
C MET A 24 -19.15 -11.67 -11.12
N ARG A 25 -18.42 -12.01 -10.05
CA ARG A 25 -18.98 -12.86 -8.98
C ARG A 25 -20.11 -12.16 -8.23
N ARG A 26 -20.00 -10.84 -8.04
CA ARG A 26 -21.06 -10.02 -7.45
C ARG A 26 -22.30 -9.93 -8.33
N SER A 27 -22.15 -9.82 -9.65
CA SER A 27 -23.30 -9.69 -10.55
C SER A 27 -24.08 -10.99 -10.75
N ILE A 28 -23.40 -12.14 -10.68
CA ILE A 28 -24.01 -13.46 -10.92
C ILE A 28 -24.51 -14.12 -9.62
N GLY A 29 -23.91 -13.78 -8.47
CA GLY A 29 -24.17 -14.43 -7.19
C GLY A 29 -25.38 -13.89 -6.43
N ALA A 30 -26.41 -14.72 -6.25
CA ALA A 30 -27.54 -14.41 -5.35
C ALA A 30 -27.17 -14.47 -3.85
N ASP A 31 -26.01 -15.05 -3.52
CA ASP A 31 -25.46 -15.25 -2.18
C ASP A 31 -24.54 -14.09 -1.72
N TRP A 32 -24.54 -12.96 -2.43
CA TRP A 32 -23.69 -11.82 -2.10
C TRP A 32 -24.18 -11.09 -0.86
N VAL A 33 -23.45 -11.25 0.25
CA VAL A 33 -23.68 -10.50 1.50
C VAL A 33 -22.55 -9.50 1.70
N SER A 34 -22.88 -8.22 1.89
CA SER A 34 -21.89 -7.18 2.14
C SER A 34 -21.13 -7.43 3.44
N THR A 35 -19.80 -7.54 3.33
CA THR A 35 -18.93 -7.75 4.49
C THR A 35 -18.83 -6.46 5.31
N PRO A 36 -19.13 -6.43 6.63
CA PRO A 36 -18.99 -5.22 7.43
C PRO A 36 -17.52 -4.79 7.50
N LYS A 37 -17.22 -3.59 6.99
CA LYS A 37 -15.84 -3.10 6.87
C LYS A 37 -15.37 -2.45 8.19
N PRO A 38 -14.22 -2.86 8.75
CA PRO A 38 -13.66 -2.23 9.95
C PRO A 38 -13.39 -0.73 9.77
N HIS A 39 -13.80 0.10 10.73
CA HIS A 39 -13.55 1.55 10.68
C HIS A 39 -12.06 1.92 10.70
N ILE A 40 -11.20 1.02 11.23
CA ILE A 40 -9.74 1.18 11.23
C ILE A 40 -9.15 1.35 9.81
N LEU A 41 -9.84 0.88 8.76
CA LEU A 41 -9.38 1.06 7.37
C LEU A 41 -9.29 2.54 6.97
N TRP A 42 -10.15 3.41 7.51
CA TRP A 42 -10.06 4.85 7.27
C TRP A 42 -8.84 5.47 7.96
N ALA A 43 -8.57 5.08 9.21
CA ALA A 43 -7.37 5.51 9.92
C ALA A 43 -6.10 5.04 9.19
N ASN A 44 -6.06 3.78 8.73
CA ASN A 44 -4.95 3.26 7.93
C ASN A 44 -4.76 4.05 6.63
N THR A 45 -5.85 4.43 5.98
CA THR A 45 -5.79 5.22 4.74
C THR A 45 -5.18 6.60 5.00
N ILE A 46 -5.56 7.27 6.09
CA ILE A 46 -4.96 8.55 6.50
C ILE A 46 -3.46 8.37 6.78
N VAL A 47 -3.07 7.30 7.50
CA VAL A 47 -1.67 6.98 7.79
C VAL A 47 -0.88 6.77 6.50
N LEU A 48 -1.44 6.05 5.53
CA LEU A 48 -0.78 5.77 4.25
C LEU A 48 -0.60 7.05 3.42
N LEU A 49 -1.63 7.90 3.35
CA LEU A 49 -1.55 9.20 2.66
C LEU A 49 -0.56 10.15 3.36
N ALA A 50 -0.51 10.14 4.68
CA ALA A 50 0.50 10.88 5.43
C ALA A 50 1.92 10.37 5.13
N SER A 51 2.11 9.05 5.04
CA SER A 51 3.38 8.45 4.59
C SER A 51 3.79 8.96 3.21
N SER A 52 2.84 8.98 2.27
CA SER A 52 3.03 9.52 0.92
C SER A 52 3.55 10.95 0.93
N TRP A 53 2.93 11.80 1.74
CA TRP A 53 3.33 13.19 1.88
C TRP A 53 4.74 13.32 2.49
N PHE A 54 5.09 12.47 3.45
CA PHE A 54 6.42 12.44 4.04
C PHE A 54 7.49 12.02 3.01
N VAL A 55 7.22 11.01 2.17
CA VAL A 55 8.12 10.58 1.08
C VAL A 55 8.40 11.74 0.12
N GLU A 56 7.36 12.44 -0.32
CA GLU A 56 7.50 13.55 -1.26
C GLU A 56 8.22 14.75 -0.62
N THR A 57 7.94 15.04 0.66
CA THR A 57 8.64 16.08 1.43
C THR A 57 10.12 15.75 1.59
N ALA A 58 10.47 14.49 1.88
CA ALA A 58 11.85 14.03 1.94
C ALA A 58 12.57 14.27 0.59
N ARG A 59 11.96 13.87 -0.53
CA ARG A 59 12.54 14.07 -1.87
C ARG A 59 12.86 15.52 -2.19
N ARG A 60 12.02 16.45 -1.76
CA ARG A 60 12.26 17.90 -1.93
C ARG A 60 13.47 18.37 -1.14
N GLN A 61 13.66 17.88 0.09
CA GLN A 61 14.83 18.23 0.91
C GLN A 61 16.15 17.72 0.34
N LEU A 62 16.13 16.63 -0.42
CA LEU A 62 17.32 16.12 -1.11
C LEU A 62 17.85 17.10 -2.17
N LYS A 63 16.97 17.91 -2.79
CA LYS A 63 17.36 18.97 -3.74
C LYS A 63 18.05 20.15 -3.05
N GLY A 64 17.66 20.47 -1.82
CA GLY A 64 18.23 21.54 -1.01
C GLY A 64 19.54 21.21 -0.28
N ARG A 65 20.11 20.01 -0.47
CA ARG A 65 21.29 19.48 0.27
C ARG A 65 21.08 19.34 1.79
N HIS A 66 19.85 19.44 2.30
CA HIS A 66 19.51 19.26 3.72
C HIS A 66 19.33 17.78 4.08
N ARG A 67 20.45 17.08 4.23
CA ARG A 67 20.47 15.62 4.38
C ARG A 67 19.87 15.10 5.69
N ALA A 68 20.06 15.82 6.79
CA ALA A 68 19.45 15.47 8.07
C ALA A 68 17.91 15.55 8.00
N ALA A 69 17.39 16.59 7.33
CA ALA A 69 15.95 16.72 7.08
C ALA A 69 15.44 15.58 6.19
N PHE A 70 16.15 15.23 5.11
CA PHE A 70 15.80 14.06 4.28
C PHE A 70 15.66 12.79 5.12
N ASN A 71 16.65 12.46 5.96
CA ASN A 71 16.61 11.26 6.80
C ASN A 71 15.39 11.29 7.73
N GLY A 72 15.14 12.40 8.44
CA GLY A 72 14.00 12.50 9.35
C GLY A 72 12.65 12.27 8.66
N TRP A 73 12.41 12.92 7.52
CA TRP A 73 11.17 12.73 6.75
C TRP A 73 11.05 11.33 6.17
N TRP A 74 12.14 10.76 5.66
CA TRP A 74 12.14 9.43 5.05
C TRP A 74 11.95 8.30 6.08
N THR A 75 12.61 8.39 7.23
CA THR A 75 12.40 7.46 8.35
C THR A 75 10.96 7.58 8.87
N GLY A 76 10.42 8.80 8.97
CA GLY A 76 9.02 9.03 9.33
C GLY A 76 8.03 8.37 8.36
N ALA A 77 8.24 8.51 7.04
CA ALA A 77 7.46 7.79 6.03
C ALA A 77 7.56 6.27 6.20
N THR A 78 8.77 5.75 6.41
CA THR A 78 9.01 4.32 6.60
C THR A 78 8.25 3.79 7.82
N ALA A 79 8.25 4.52 8.94
CA ALA A 79 7.51 4.16 10.14
C ALA A 79 6.00 4.16 9.91
N LEU A 80 5.46 5.16 9.18
CA LEU A 80 4.03 5.20 8.81
C LEU A 80 3.64 4.05 7.88
N GLY A 81 4.52 3.66 6.95
CA GLY A 81 4.33 2.46 6.11
C GLY A 81 4.26 1.15 6.92
N ILE A 82 5.11 1.00 7.93
CA ILE A 82 5.03 -0.13 8.88
C ILE A 82 3.74 -0.07 9.70
N LEU A 83 3.36 1.12 10.16
CA LEU A 83 2.13 1.33 10.92
C LEU A 83 0.89 0.95 10.08
N PHE A 84 0.88 1.25 8.78
CA PHE A 84 -0.17 0.79 7.87
C PHE A 84 -0.29 -0.74 7.85
N LEU A 85 0.83 -1.47 7.75
CA LEU A 85 0.82 -2.94 7.75
C LEU A 85 0.30 -3.51 9.07
N LEU A 86 0.68 -2.90 10.20
CA LEU A 86 0.16 -3.26 11.52
C LEU A 86 -1.34 -3.00 11.61
N GLY A 87 -1.80 -1.83 11.20
CA GLY A 87 -3.21 -1.48 11.14
C GLY A 87 -3.99 -2.40 10.22
N GLN A 88 -3.41 -2.87 9.12
CA GLN A 88 -4.04 -3.81 8.21
C GLN A 88 -4.20 -5.20 8.86
N SER A 89 -3.18 -5.64 9.61
CA SER A 89 -3.28 -6.88 10.39
C SER A 89 -4.39 -6.82 11.47
N LEU A 90 -4.56 -5.65 12.11
CA LEU A 90 -5.64 -5.41 13.07
C LEU A 90 -7.01 -5.41 12.39
N ALA A 91 -7.14 -4.85 11.18
CA ALA A 91 -8.37 -4.92 10.41
C ALA A 91 -8.77 -6.36 10.10
N TRP A 92 -7.80 -7.21 9.74
CA TRP A 92 -8.03 -8.65 9.54
C TRP A 92 -8.40 -9.39 10.83
N GLN A 93 -7.80 -9.02 11.96
CA GLN A 93 -8.15 -9.58 13.27
C GLN A 93 -9.60 -9.22 13.65
N GLN A 94 -10.01 -7.97 13.53
CA GLN A 94 -11.37 -7.52 13.84
C GLN A 94 -12.45 -8.26 13.01
N LEU A 95 -12.14 -8.64 11.77
CA LEU A 95 -13.04 -9.46 10.95
C LEU A 95 -13.09 -10.90 11.46
N ARG A 96 -11.95 -11.51 11.81
CA ARG A 96 -11.90 -12.86 12.39
C ARG A 96 -12.64 -12.94 13.72
N ASP A 97 -12.51 -11.94 14.57
CA ASP A 97 -13.20 -11.87 15.87
C ASP A 97 -14.73 -11.81 15.71
N ARG A 98 -15.20 -11.36 14.55
CA ARG A 98 -16.63 -11.37 14.16
C ARG A 98 -17.06 -12.65 13.44
N GLY A 99 -16.21 -13.67 13.36
CA GLY A 99 -16.47 -14.92 12.65
C GLY A 99 -16.39 -14.82 11.13
N LEU A 100 -15.88 -13.70 10.60
CA LEU A 100 -15.72 -13.47 9.16
C LEU A 100 -14.31 -13.87 8.72
N TYR A 101 -14.16 -15.14 8.36
CA TYR A 101 -12.94 -15.71 7.82
C TYR A 101 -12.92 -15.63 6.30
N ILE A 102 -11.76 -15.96 5.70
CA ILE A 102 -11.55 -15.95 4.25
C ILE A 102 -12.65 -16.72 3.51
N ALA A 103 -13.15 -17.83 4.05
CA ALA A 103 -14.15 -18.68 3.41
C ALA A 103 -15.59 -18.49 3.92
N SER A 104 -15.86 -17.46 4.74
CA SER A 104 -17.21 -17.25 5.32
C SER A 104 -18.25 -16.81 4.29
N SER A 105 -17.84 -16.01 3.30
CA SER A 105 -18.69 -15.60 2.17
C SER A 105 -17.83 -15.18 0.97
N PRO A 106 -18.36 -15.20 -0.27
CA PRO A 106 -17.63 -14.71 -1.43
C PRO A 106 -17.12 -13.26 -1.27
N SER A 107 -17.93 -12.36 -0.72
CA SER A 107 -17.54 -10.96 -0.46
C SER A 107 -16.33 -10.89 0.49
N THR A 108 -16.35 -11.70 1.57
CA THR A 108 -15.25 -11.75 2.54
C THR A 108 -13.98 -12.35 1.92
N SER A 109 -14.11 -13.39 1.08
CA SER A 109 -12.97 -13.96 0.35
C SER A 109 -12.28 -12.92 -0.53
N PHE A 110 -13.06 -12.16 -1.32
CA PHE A 110 -12.49 -11.09 -2.16
C PHE A 110 -11.88 -9.96 -1.35
N PHE A 111 -12.50 -9.56 -0.23
CA PHE A 111 -11.93 -8.57 0.67
C PHE A 111 -10.53 -9.00 1.15
N TYR A 112 -10.40 -10.22 1.67
CA TYR A 112 -9.11 -10.74 2.14
C TYR A 112 -8.11 -10.87 0.98
N MET A 113 -8.52 -11.42 -0.16
CA MET A 113 -7.63 -11.63 -1.31
C MET A 113 -7.07 -10.32 -1.87
N LEU A 114 -7.93 -9.32 -2.10
CA LEU A 114 -7.52 -8.01 -2.62
C LEU A 114 -6.61 -7.28 -1.62
N THR A 115 -7.01 -7.23 -0.34
CA THR A 115 -6.24 -6.52 0.68
C THR A 115 -4.92 -7.23 1.02
N ALA A 116 -4.88 -8.57 1.00
CA ALA A 116 -3.65 -9.34 1.23
C ALA A 116 -2.67 -9.21 0.08
N THR A 117 -3.16 -9.24 -1.17
CA THR A 117 -2.33 -8.99 -2.35
C THR A 117 -1.73 -7.58 -2.28
N HIS A 118 -2.53 -6.59 -1.91
CA HIS A 118 -2.04 -5.22 -1.72
C HIS A 118 -0.99 -5.14 -0.61
N ALA A 119 -1.26 -5.73 0.55
CA ALA A 119 -0.33 -5.76 1.67
C ALA A 119 1.01 -6.42 1.28
N ALA A 120 1.00 -7.48 0.47
CA ALA A 120 2.22 -8.12 -0.05
C ALA A 120 3.09 -7.14 -0.87
N HIS A 121 2.48 -6.32 -1.72
CA HIS A 121 3.20 -5.28 -2.47
C HIS A 121 3.72 -4.18 -1.55
N VAL A 122 2.93 -3.76 -0.55
CA VAL A 122 3.34 -2.77 0.46
C VAL A 122 4.52 -3.28 1.29
N ILE A 123 4.57 -4.56 1.65
CA ILE A 123 5.74 -5.15 2.33
C ILE A 123 7.01 -4.97 1.47
N GLY A 124 6.93 -5.26 0.17
CA GLY A 124 8.03 -5.04 -0.76
C GLY A 124 8.44 -3.57 -0.86
N ALA A 125 7.47 -2.65 -0.88
CA ALA A 125 7.72 -1.22 -0.92
C ALA A 125 8.34 -0.69 0.38
N VAL A 126 7.89 -1.16 1.54
CA VAL A 126 8.46 -0.85 2.86
C VAL A 126 9.90 -1.34 2.94
N ALA A 127 10.19 -2.56 2.44
CA ALA A 127 11.56 -3.06 2.38
C ALA A 127 12.47 -2.14 1.52
N ALA A 128 11.94 -1.60 0.41
CA ALA A 128 12.66 -0.63 -0.41
C ALA A 128 12.86 0.72 0.33
N LEU A 129 11.85 1.21 1.07
CA LEU A 129 11.97 2.40 1.93
C LEU A 129 13.07 2.22 2.99
N VAL A 130 13.04 1.10 3.72
CA VAL A 130 14.05 0.74 4.73
C VAL A 130 15.43 0.64 4.11
N TYR A 131 15.56 0.04 2.92
CA TYR A 131 16.83 -0.02 2.22
C TYR A 131 17.38 1.38 1.93
N VAL A 132 16.56 2.29 1.41
CA VAL A 132 16.98 3.67 1.17
C VAL A 132 17.35 4.37 2.48
N ASP A 133 16.57 4.18 3.54
CA ASP A 133 16.79 4.76 4.86
C ASP A 133 18.17 4.37 5.43
N VAL A 134 18.49 3.08 5.44
CA VAL A 134 19.79 2.55 5.88
C VAL A 134 20.93 3.13 5.06
N GLN A 135 20.77 3.25 3.74
CA GLN A 135 21.81 3.79 2.87
C GLN A 135 21.99 5.30 3.04
N ALA A 136 20.93 6.02 3.37
CA ALA A 136 20.95 7.45 3.65
C ALA A 136 21.67 7.75 4.96
N ILE A 137 21.39 6.98 6.02
CA ILE A 137 22.04 7.05 7.33
C ILE A 137 23.54 6.71 7.24
N ARG A 138 23.91 5.70 6.44
CA ARG A 138 25.33 5.31 6.21
C ARG A 138 26.11 6.28 5.32
N PHE A 139 25.59 7.46 5.04
CA PHE A 139 26.17 8.49 4.17
C PHE A 139 26.44 8.07 2.70
N ARG A 140 25.85 6.97 2.21
CA ARG A 140 26.09 6.45 0.84
C ARG A 140 25.07 6.95 -0.19
N LEU A 141 24.84 8.25 -0.34
CA LEU A 141 23.92 8.81 -1.37
C LEU A 141 24.71 9.40 -2.54
N GLY A 142 25.17 8.53 -3.45
CA GLY A 142 25.71 8.93 -4.76
C GLY A 142 24.62 9.11 -5.82
N PRO A 143 24.96 9.56 -7.04
CA PRO A 143 24.01 9.76 -8.14
C PRO A 143 23.16 8.53 -8.47
N ALA A 144 23.78 7.34 -8.51
CA ALA A 144 23.07 6.08 -8.72
C ALA A 144 22.04 5.76 -7.63
N LYS A 145 22.26 6.25 -6.39
CA LYS A 145 21.34 6.05 -5.27
C LYS A 145 20.15 7.03 -5.31
N ARG A 146 20.30 8.18 -6.00
CA ARG A 146 19.18 9.11 -6.24
C ARG A 146 18.11 8.47 -7.13
N THR A 147 18.51 7.72 -8.15
CA THR A 147 17.58 6.91 -8.95
C THR A 147 16.84 5.91 -8.09
N GLY A 148 17.50 5.29 -7.10
CA GLY A 148 16.86 4.40 -6.12
C GLY A 148 15.75 5.11 -5.32
N ILE A 149 16.03 6.31 -4.81
CA ILE A 149 15.03 7.13 -4.10
C ILE A 149 13.81 7.42 -4.98
N ASP A 150 14.03 7.86 -6.22
CA ASP A 150 12.94 8.17 -7.15
C ASP A 150 12.12 6.93 -7.51
N VAL A 151 12.78 5.79 -7.77
CA VAL A 151 12.11 4.52 -8.05
C VAL A 151 11.25 4.08 -6.87
N THR A 152 11.79 4.13 -5.65
CA THR A 152 11.05 3.75 -4.43
C THR A 152 9.85 4.66 -4.22
N ALA A 153 10.00 5.97 -4.42
CA ALA A 153 8.90 6.91 -4.25
C ALA A 153 7.79 6.73 -5.29
N ILE A 154 8.13 6.56 -6.58
CA ILE A 154 7.14 6.28 -7.63
C ILE A 154 6.37 5.00 -7.30
N PHE A 155 7.07 3.95 -6.86
CA PHE A 155 6.42 2.69 -6.46
C PHE A 155 5.52 2.86 -5.24
N TRP A 156 5.96 3.63 -4.24
CA TRP A 156 5.15 3.93 -3.04
C TRP A 156 3.85 4.67 -3.40
N HIS A 157 3.94 5.77 -4.16
CA HIS A 157 2.77 6.54 -4.58
C HIS A 157 1.81 5.72 -5.46
N PHE A 158 2.33 4.81 -6.29
CA PHE A 158 1.50 3.90 -7.06
C PHE A 158 0.65 3.00 -6.15
N LEU A 159 1.25 2.45 -5.08
CA LEU A 159 0.50 1.65 -4.10
C LEU A 159 -0.57 2.48 -3.38
N ASP A 160 -0.29 3.73 -3.04
CA ASP A 160 -1.29 4.61 -2.42
C ASP A 160 -2.51 4.81 -3.32
N VAL A 161 -2.29 5.10 -4.61
CA VAL A 161 -3.37 5.26 -5.59
C VAL A 161 -4.16 3.96 -5.74
N MET A 162 -3.47 2.82 -5.80
CA MET A 162 -4.09 1.51 -5.87
C MET A 162 -4.93 1.21 -4.62
N TRP A 163 -4.45 1.58 -3.43
CA TRP A 163 -5.19 1.43 -2.18
C TRP A 163 -6.48 2.24 -2.17
N LEU A 164 -6.44 3.50 -2.63
CA LEU A 164 -7.64 4.33 -2.76
C LEU A 164 -8.65 3.71 -3.73
N GLY A 165 -8.19 3.13 -4.84
CA GLY A 165 -9.04 2.38 -5.77
C GLY A 165 -9.70 1.17 -5.11
N LEU A 166 -8.96 0.41 -4.30
CA LEU A 166 -9.51 -0.71 -3.53
C LEU A 166 -10.51 -0.25 -2.47
N MET A 167 -10.22 0.83 -1.73
CA MET A 167 -11.15 1.41 -0.77
C MET A 167 -12.45 1.84 -1.44
N ALA A 168 -12.37 2.52 -2.59
CA ALA A 168 -13.56 2.89 -3.36
C ALA A 168 -14.36 1.64 -3.80
N LEU A 169 -13.71 0.63 -4.36
CA LEU A 169 -14.34 -0.62 -4.76
C LEU A 169 -15.04 -1.31 -3.57
N LEU A 170 -14.34 -1.48 -2.46
CA LEU A 170 -14.83 -2.23 -1.30
C LEU A 170 -15.94 -1.48 -0.55
N TYR A 171 -15.90 -0.16 -0.47
CA TYR A 171 -16.96 0.61 0.21
C TYR A 171 -18.18 0.86 -0.67
N LEU A 172 -18.01 1.09 -1.98
CA LEU A 172 -19.13 1.35 -2.90
C LEU A 172 -19.81 0.07 -3.40
N LEU A 173 -19.04 -1.01 -3.60
CA LEU A 173 -19.51 -2.22 -4.27
C LEU A 173 -19.33 -3.49 -3.41
N GLY A 174 -18.66 -3.42 -2.25
CA GLY A 174 -18.38 -4.59 -1.38
C GLY A 174 -19.49 -5.08 -0.48
#